data_AF-B1WA72-F1
#
_entry.id   AF-B1WA72-F1
#
_cell.length_a   1.000
_cell.length_b   1.000
_cell.length_c   1.000
_cell.angle_alpha   90.00
_cell.angle_beta   90.00
_cell.angle_gamma   90.00
#
_symmetry.space_group_name_H-M   'P 1'
#
loop_
_entity.id
_entity.type
_entity.pdbx_description
1 polymer ?
#
loop_
_entity_poly.entity_id
_entity_poly.type
_entity_poly.pdbx_seq_one_letter_code
_entity_poly.pdbx_strand_id
1 'polypeptide(L)'
;PCSQCKEREAERLAAANETKKALRELEEKLIAQFKEEKSTAIHSALEQAQANAREAIKHERKLAHETLEAAEARFAEVIVQTKRRQWCRNCLMEAIYHCCWNTSYCSTQCQQEHWQKEHKRQCRRKR
;
A
#
# COMPACT_ATOMS: atom_id res chain seq x y z
N PRO A 1 0.31 50.73 67.11
CA PRO A 1 -0.75 50.42 66.13
C PRO A 1 -2.10 50.19 66.82
N CYS A 2 -3.18 50.86 66.36
CA CYS A 2 -4.54 50.69 66.86
C CYS A 2 -5.07 49.25 66.61
N SER A 3 -5.84 48.68 67.55
CA SER A 3 -6.43 47.33 67.44
C SER A 3 -7.28 47.16 66.18
N GLN A 4 -8.07 48.16 65.81
CA GLN A 4 -8.90 48.14 64.60
C GLN A 4 -8.08 48.09 63.31
N CYS A 5 -6.86 48.66 63.30
CA CYS A 5 -5.97 48.57 62.14
C CYS A 5 -5.40 47.15 61.97
N LYS A 6 -5.14 46.44 63.09
CA LYS A 6 -4.67 45.04 63.06
C LYS A 6 -5.77 44.08 62.61
N GLU A 7 -7.01 44.29 63.03
CA GLU A 7 -8.17 43.50 62.55
C GLU A 7 -8.37 43.66 61.04
N ARG A 8 -8.36 44.90 60.52
CA ARG A 8 -8.46 45.15 59.07
C ARG A 8 -7.32 44.52 58.25
N GLU A 9 -6.11 44.48 58.80
CA GLU A 9 -4.97 43.84 58.17
C GLU A 9 -5.11 42.30 58.16
N ALA A 10 -5.59 41.72 59.27
CA ALA A 10 -5.89 40.30 59.36
C ALA A 10 -7.02 39.87 58.41
N GLU A 11 -8.08 40.66 58.28
CA GLU A 11 -9.17 40.43 57.31
C GLU A 11 -8.66 40.46 55.86
N ARG A 12 -7.79 41.42 55.53
CA ARG A 12 -7.17 41.49 54.19
C ARG A 12 -6.29 40.28 53.89
N LEU A 13 -5.49 39.84 54.86
CA LEU A 13 -4.64 38.66 54.70
C LEU A 13 -5.46 37.37 54.58
N ALA A 14 -6.55 37.26 55.35
CA ALA A 14 -7.49 36.16 55.24
C ALA A 14 -8.17 36.12 53.86
N ALA A 15 -8.65 37.26 53.36
CA ALA A 15 -9.23 37.37 52.03
C ALA A 15 -8.22 37.05 50.90
N ALA A 16 -6.97 37.48 51.04
CA ALA A 16 -5.88 37.16 50.10
C ALA A 16 -5.53 35.66 50.10
N ASN A 17 -5.56 35.01 51.27
CA ASN A 17 -5.36 33.56 51.37
C ASN A 17 -6.53 32.77 50.79
N GLU A 18 -7.76 33.22 51.01
CA GLU A 18 -8.96 32.58 50.46
C GLU A 18 -8.99 32.67 48.94
N THR A 19 -8.69 33.85 48.37
CA THR A 19 -8.55 34.02 46.92
C THR A 19 -7.42 33.17 46.34
N LYS A 20 -6.27 33.08 47.01
CA LYS A 20 -5.17 32.21 46.59
C LYS A 20 -5.55 30.72 46.61
N LYS A 21 -6.34 30.30 47.59
CA LYS A 21 -6.88 28.94 47.67
C LYS A 21 -7.87 28.66 46.53
N ALA A 22 -8.81 29.56 46.30
CA ALA A 22 -9.77 29.45 45.20
C ALA A 22 -9.08 29.39 43.82
N LEU A 23 -8.03 30.19 43.61
CA LEU A 23 -7.24 30.15 42.37
C LEU A 23 -6.56 28.79 42.15
N ARG A 24 -5.98 28.19 43.21
CA ARG A 24 -5.38 26.85 43.13
C ARG A 24 -6.41 25.77 42.81
N GLU A 25 -7.57 25.82 43.45
CA GLU A 25 -8.65 24.86 43.17
C GLU A 25 -9.17 24.98 41.73
N LEU A 26 -9.23 26.20 41.18
CA LEU A 26 -9.58 26.44 39.77
C LEU A 26 -8.50 25.91 38.82
N GLU A 27 -7.23 26.13 39.13
CA GLU A 27 -6.09 25.61 38.34
C GLU A 27 -6.10 24.08 38.30
N GLU A 28 -6.28 23.42 39.44
CA GLU A 28 -6.36 21.95 39.52
C GLU A 28 -7.54 21.39 38.71
N LYS A 29 -8.72 22.03 38.81
CA LYS A 29 -9.91 21.67 38.01
C LYS A 29 -9.65 21.84 36.52
N LEU A 30 -9.04 22.94 36.11
CA LEU A 30 -8.72 23.20 34.70
C LEU A 30 -7.74 22.16 34.16
N ILE A 31 -6.71 21.80 34.92
CA ILE A 31 -5.75 20.76 34.53
C ILE A 31 -6.45 19.39 34.40
N ALA A 32 -7.34 19.05 35.33
CA ALA A 32 -8.08 17.79 35.29
C ALA A 32 -8.99 17.72 34.04
N GLN A 33 -9.78 18.77 33.78
CA GLN A 33 -10.63 18.86 32.60
C GLN A 33 -9.82 18.78 31.30
N PHE A 34 -8.72 19.54 31.21
CA PHE A 34 -7.87 19.51 30.03
C PHE A 34 -7.26 18.12 29.78
N LYS A 35 -6.84 17.40 30.83
CA LYS A 35 -6.33 16.03 30.71
C LYS A 35 -7.39 15.07 30.21
N GLU A 36 -8.62 15.18 30.71
CA GLU A 36 -9.74 14.35 30.30
C GLU A 36 -10.13 14.62 28.83
N GLU A 37 -10.33 15.89 28.47
CA GLU A 37 -10.64 16.30 27.09
C GLU A 37 -9.55 15.85 26.11
N LYS A 38 -8.28 16.04 26.46
CA LYS A 38 -7.15 15.59 25.66
C LYS A 38 -7.14 14.07 25.50
N SER A 39 -7.41 13.32 26.56
CA SER A 39 -7.45 11.85 26.53
C SER A 39 -8.55 11.37 25.57
N THR A 40 -9.76 11.91 25.69
CA THR A 40 -10.90 11.58 24.83
C THR A 40 -10.64 11.96 23.38
N ALA A 41 -10.08 13.14 23.12
CA ALA A 41 -9.73 13.58 21.77
C ALA A 41 -8.69 12.67 21.11
N ILE A 42 -7.64 12.28 21.86
CA ILE A 42 -6.61 11.35 21.36
C ILE A 42 -7.21 9.98 21.08
N HIS A 43 -8.05 9.46 21.98
CA HIS A 43 -8.70 8.16 21.80
C HIS A 43 -9.55 8.14 20.53
N SER A 44 -10.43 9.13 20.37
CA SER A 44 -11.28 9.25 19.18
C SER A 44 -10.47 9.41 17.89
N ALA A 45 -9.42 10.24 17.91
CA ALA A 45 -8.54 10.42 16.75
C ALA A 45 -7.80 9.12 16.38
N LEU A 46 -7.35 8.35 17.38
CA LEU A 46 -6.68 7.07 17.16
C LEU A 46 -7.63 6.03 16.58
N GLU A 47 -8.84 5.92 17.12
CA GLU A 47 -9.86 5.00 16.59
C GLU A 47 -10.22 5.32 15.14
N GLN A 48 -10.40 6.60 14.82
CA GLN A 48 -10.67 7.03 13.45
C GLN A 48 -9.49 6.73 12.51
N ALA A 49 -8.26 7.00 12.94
CA ALA A 49 -7.07 6.69 12.16
C ALA A 49 -6.93 5.18 11.90
N GLN A 50 -7.23 4.35 12.90
CA GLN A 50 -7.22 2.90 12.77
C GLN A 50 -8.31 2.40 11.81
N ALA A 51 -9.53 2.95 11.89
CA ALA A 51 -10.62 2.61 10.98
C ALA A 51 -10.24 2.95 9.53
N ASN A 52 -9.73 4.16 9.30
CA ASN A 52 -9.29 4.61 7.97
C ASN A 52 -8.15 3.72 7.43
N ALA A 53 -7.17 3.37 8.27
CA ALA A 53 -6.08 2.49 7.86
C ALA A 53 -6.57 1.08 7.47
N ARG A 54 -7.52 0.53 8.22
CA ARG A 54 -8.14 -0.78 7.91
C ARG A 54 -8.88 -0.74 6.59
N GLU A 55 -9.64 0.32 6.34
CA GLU A 55 -10.37 0.51 5.09
C GLU A 55 -9.43 0.67 3.90
N ALA A 56 -8.37 1.47 4.05
CA ALA A 56 -7.34 1.64 3.02
C ALA A 56 -6.67 0.29 2.68
N ILE A 57 -6.27 -0.50 3.68
CA ILE A 57 -5.69 -1.83 3.46
C ILE A 57 -6.67 -2.76 2.75
N LYS A 58 -7.95 -2.73 3.12
CA LYS A 58 -9.00 -3.55 2.48
C LYS A 58 -9.18 -3.16 1.01
N HIS A 59 -9.18 -1.86 0.72
CA HIS A 59 -9.28 -1.33 -0.63
C HIS A 59 -8.08 -1.75 -1.48
N GLU A 60 -6.86 -1.57 -0.99
CA GLU A 60 -5.63 -1.96 -1.68
C GLU A 60 -5.60 -3.47 -1.96
N ARG A 61 -6.00 -4.31 -1.00
CA ARG A 61 -6.10 -5.76 -1.21
C ARG A 61 -7.09 -6.13 -2.30
N LYS A 62 -8.23 -5.44 -2.35
CA LYS A 62 -9.25 -5.67 -3.39
C LYS A 62 -8.70 -5.29 -4.78
N LEU A 63 -8.07 -4.11 -4.89
CA LEU A 63 -7.49 -3.65 -6.14
C LEU A 63 -6.35 -4.57 -6.63
N ALA A 64 -5.50 -5.04 -5.70
CA ALA A 64 -4.45 -5.99 -6.02
C ALA A 64 -5.01 -7.33 -6.54
N HIS A 65 -6.10 -7.81 -5.95
CA HIS A 65 -6.77 -9.02 -6.40
C HIS A 65 -7.38 -8.86 -7.80
N GLU A 66 -8.14 -7.79 -8.03
CA GLU A 66 -8.73 -7.49 -9.35
C GLU A 66 -7.65 -7.33 -10.44
N THR A 67 -6.50 -6.72 -10.08
CA THR A 67 -5.36 -6.58 -10.99
C THR A 67 -4.74 -7.94 -11.34
N LEU A 68 -4.62 -8.83 -10.35
CA LEU A 68 -4.10 -10.18 -10.57
C LEU A 68 -5.03 -10.99 -11.47
N GLU A 69 -6.34 -11.00 -11.19
CA GLU A 69 -7.33 -11.70 -12.01
C GLU A 69 -7.34 -11.20 -13.46
N ALA A 70 -7.27 -9.88 -13.65
CA ALA A 70 -7.18 -9.29 -14.98
C ALA A 70 -5.88 -9.69 -15.72
N ALA A 71 -4.76 -9.78 -15.00
CA ALA A 71 -3.50 -10.25 -15.58
C ALA A 71 -3.60 -11.73 -15.98
N GLU A 72 -4.13 -12.58 -15.11
CA GLU A 72 -4.34 -14.01 -15.38
C GLU A 72 -5.23 -14.25 -16.60
N ALA A 73 -6.34 -13.50 -16.72
CA ALA A 73 -7.22 -13.57 -17.88
C ALA A 73 -6.49 -13.18 -19.18
N ARG A 74 -5.69 -12.10 -19.16
CA ARG A 74 -4.88 -11.69 -20.31
C ARG A 74 -3.82 -12.73 -20.66
N PHE A 75 -3.15 -13.31 -19.67
CA PHE A 75 -2.16 -14.37 -19.91
C PHE A 75 -2.82 -15.61 -20.54
N ALA A 76 -4.00 -16.01 -20.07
CA ALA A 76 -4.75 -17.13 -20.65
C ALA A 76 -5.08 -16.87 -22.12
N GLU A 77 -5.52 -15.66 -22.47
CA GLU A 77 -5.79 -15.26 -23.85
C GLU A 77 -4.53 -15.33 -24.72
N VAL A 78 -3.41 -14.75 -24.26
CA VAL A 78 -2.12 -14.77 -24.97
C VAL A 78 -1.65 -16.21 -25.19
N ILE A 79 -1.82 -17.11 -24.22
CA ILE A 79 -1.48 -18.53 -24.38
C ILE A 79 -2.31 -19.18 -25.48
N VAL A 80 -3.63 -18.93 -25.50
CA VAL A 80 -4.51 -19.48 -26.55
C VAL A 80 -4.10 -18.97 -27.93
N GLN A 81 -3.85 -17.67 -28.06
CA GLN A 81 -3.38 -17.07 -29.32
C GLN A 81 -2.02 -17.66 -29.73
N THR A 82 -1.13 -17.89 -28.77
CA THR A 82 0.20 -18.48 -29.01
C THR A 82 0.08 -19.90 -29.54
N LYS A 83 -0.77 -20.74 -28.92
CA LYS A 83 -0.97 -22.13 -29.34
C LYS A 83 -1.61 -22.29 -30.73
N ARG A 84 -2.25 -21.24 -31.26
CA ARG A 84 -2.90 -21.24 -32.58
C ARG A 84 -1.98 -20.84 -33.73
N ARG A 85 -0.74 -20.41 -33.44
CA ARG A 85 0.23 -19.95 -34.44
C ARG A 85 1.46 -20.85 -34.48
N GLN A 86 2.20 -20.76 -35.58
CA GLN A 86 3.51 -21.40 -35.72
C GLN A 86 4.62 -20.40 -35.36
N TRP A 87 5.65 -20.86 -34.66
CA TRP A 87 6.71 -19.99 -34.14
C TRP A 87 8.07 -20.38 -34.70
N CYS A 88 8.89 -19.37 -34.98
CA CYS A 88 10.23 -19.53 -35.49
C CYS A 88 11.11 -20.20 -34.45
N ARG A 89 11.71 -21.33 -34.80
CA ARG A 89 12.58 -22.10 -33.90
C ARG A 89 13.86 -21.34 -33.51
N ASN A 90 14.27 -20.32 -34.27
CA ASN A 90 15.46 -19.52 -33.98
C ASN A 90 15.16 -18.30 -33.09
N CYS A 91 14.17 -17.48 -33.45
CA CYS A 91 13.95 -16.17 -32.81
C CYS A 91 12.57 -15.98 -32.17
N LEU A 92 11.71 -17.02 -32.18
CA LEU A 92 10.38 -17.00 -31.58
C LEU A 92 9.37 -15.99 -32.18
N MET A 93 9.71 -15.32 -33.28
CA MET A 93 8.73 -14.59 -34.09
C MET A 93 7.81 -15.55 -34.84
N GLU A 94 6.64 -15.08 -35.27
CA GLU A 94 5.70 -15.90 -36.05
C GLU A 94 6.37 -16.46 -37.31
N ALA A 95 6.26 -17.77 -37.50
CA ALA A 95 6.88 -18.47 -38.62
C ALA A 95 6.00 -18.39 -39.87
N ILE A 96 6.64 -18.23 -41.03
CA ILE A 96 5.97 -18.14 -42.34
C ILE A 96 6.31 -19.31 -43.26
N TYR A 97 7.28 -20.16 -42.91
CA TYR A 97 7.54 -21.42 -43.62
C TYR A 97 7.91 -22.56 -42.68
N HIS A 98 7.52 -23.76 -43.14
CA HIS A 98 7.71 -25.01 -42.45
C HIS A 98 8.93 -25.78 -42.99
N CYS A 99 9.75 -26.33 -42.07
CA CYS A 99 10.82 -27.25 -42.44
C CYS A 99 10.42 -28.71 -42.23
N CYS A 100 10.19 -29.12 -40.98
CA CYS A 100 9.70 -30.44 -40.58
C CYS A 100 8.97 -30.35 -39.22
N TRP A 101 8.49 -31.48 -38.68
CA TRP A 101 7.77 -31.52 -37.39
C TRP A 101 8.48 -30.68 -36.30
N ASN A 102 7.72 -29.79 -35.68
CA ASN A 102 8.17 -28.86 -34.63
C ASN A 102 9.36 -27.94 -35.03
N THR A 103 9.59 -27.71 -36.32
CA THR A 103 10.60 -26.77 -36.82
C THR A 103 10.05 -25.92 -37.96
N SER A 104 9.78 -24.64 -37.65
CA SER A 104 9.33 -23.62 -38.61
C SER A 104 10.18 -22.35 -38.44
N TYR A 105 10.18 -21.46 -39.43
CA TYR A 105 11.01 -20.25 -39.43
C TYR A 105 10.27 -19.02 -39.96
N CYS A 106 10.69 -17.84 -39.50
CA CYS A 106 10.21 -16.55 -40.00
C CYS A 106 11.08 -16.01 -41.16
N SER A 107 12.36 -16.36 -41.20
CA SER A 107 13.33 -15.89 -42.21
C SER A 107 14.27 -17.02 -42.67
N THR A 108 14.80 -16.94 -43.91
CA THR A 108 15.78 -17.90 -44.44
C THR A 108 17.09 -17.76 -43.69
N GLN A 109 17.40 -16.55 -43.22
CA GLN A 109 18.46 -16.28 -42.26
C GLN A 109 18.27 -17.10 -40.97
N CYS A 110 17.10 -17.04 -40.33
CA CYS A 110 16.81 -17.84 -39.14
C CYS A 110 16.92 -19.35 -39.41
N GLN A 111 16.52 -19.79 -40.60
CA GLN A 111 16.71 -21.18 -41.02
C GLN A 111 18.19 -21.54 -41.12
N GLN A 112 19.01 -20.75 -41.82
CA GLN A 112 20.44 -21.02 -42.00
C GLN A 112 21.20 -21.01 -40.67
N GLU A 113 20.90 -20.05 -39.79
CA GLU A 113 21.49 -19.97 -38.45
C GLU A 113 21.18 -21.23 -37.62
N HIS A 114 19.90 -21.59 -37.51
CA HIS A 114 19.49 -22.80 -36.78
C HIS A 114 20.03 -24.08 -37.46
N TRP A 115 20.11 -24.08 -38.80
CA TRP A 115 20.66 -25.19 -39.59
C TRP A 115 22.12 -25.47 -39.28
N GLN A 116 22.95 -24.43 -39.26
CA GLN A 116 24.38 -24.58 -38.97
C GLN A 116 24.62 -24.97 -37.52
N LYS A 117 23.83 -24.43 -36.58
CA LYS A 117 23.91 -24.74 -35.15
C LYS A 117 23.56 -26.20 -34.86
N GLU A 118 22.37 -26.65 -35.25
CA GLU A 118 21.88 -27.98 -34.84
C GLU A 118 20.96 -28.69 -35.84
N HIS A 119 20.12 -27.96 -36.59
CA HIS A 119 19.00 -28.60 -37.30
C HIS A 119 19.45 -29.58 -38.39
N LYS A 120 20.62 -29.35 -39.02
CA LYS A 120 21.15 -30.21 -40.10
C LYS A 120 21.33 -31.67 -39.71
N ARG A 121 21.57 -31.96 -38.43
CA ARG A 121 21.78 -33.33 -37.92
C ARG A 121 20.48 -34.04 -37.54
N GLN A 122 19.39 -33.29 -37.37
CA GLN A 122 18.12 -33.77 -36.80
C GLN A 122 16.93 -33.55 -37.73
N CYS A 123 17.14 -32.95 -38.90
CA CYS A 123 16.10 -32.65 -39.85
C CYS A 123 15.38 -33.93 -40.29
N ARG A 124 14.04 -33.90 -40.21
CA ARG A 124 13.17 -35.03 -40.58
C ARG A 124 12.48 -34.82 -41.94
N ARG A 125 12.80 -33.73 -42.63
CA ARG A 125 12.32 -33.51 -44.00
C ARG A 125 13.02 -34.52 -44.89
N LYS A 126 12.26 -35.47 -45.44
CA LYS A 126 12.78 -36.41 -46.44
C LYS A 126 13.29 -35.61 -47.64
N ARG A 127 14.42 -36.05 -48.21
CA ARG A 127 14.88 -35.55 -49.51
C ARG A 127 13.84 -35.85 -50.59
#